data_AF-A0A444YEF9-F1
#
_entry.id   AF-A0A444YEF9-F1
#
_cell.length_a   1.000
_cell.length_b   1.000
_cell.length_c   1.000
_cell.angle_alpha   90.00
_cell.angle_beta   90.00
_cell.angle_gamma   90.00
#
_symmetry.space_group_name_H-M   'P 1'
#
loop_
_entity.id
_entity.type
_entity.pdbx_description
1 polymer ?
#
loop_
_entity_poly.entity_id
_entity_poly.type
_entity_poly.pdbx_seq_one_letter_code
_entity_poly.pdbx_strand_id
1 'polypeptide(L)'
;MSSIEGKVIKLNKPGELGYKKECLNVVGKIISDKEISFKTCKNALLGMWRNPQGVAVTDIGLKKMLFSFKDRRRGLQIMQNGP
;
A
#
# COMPACT_ATOMS: atom_id res chain seq x y z
N MET A 1 7.30 -18.93 29.37
CA MET A 1 6.44 -18.38 28.29
C MET A 1 5.02 -18.82 28.59
N SER A 2 4.04 -17.91 28.55
CA SER A 2 2.64 -18.25 28.83
C SER A 2 1.98 -18.88 27.60
N SER A 3 1.17 -19.92 27.82
CA SER A 3 0.43 -20.61 26.76
C SER A 3 -0.65 -19.71 26.14
N ILE A 4 -0.81 -19.82 24.83
CA ILE A 4 -1.84 -19.13 24.02
C ILE A 4 -3.06 -20.02 23.76
N GLU A 5 -3.03 -21.26 24.23
CA GLU A 5 -4.09 -22.24 24.04
C GLU A 5 -5.40 -21.75 24.67
N GLY A 6 -6.48 -21.72 23.87
CA GLY A 6 -7.78 -21.20 24.28
C GLY A 6 -7.95 -19.66 24.22
N LYS A 7 -6.90 -18.90 23.85
CA LYS A 7 -7.03 -17.44 23.68
C LYS A 7 -7.42 -17.06 22.25
N VAL A 8 -8.51 -16.32 22.11
CA VAL A 8 -8.87 -15.63 20.85
C VAL A 8 -7.96 -14.42 20.69
N ILE A 9 -6.87 -14.59 19.94
CA ILE A 9 -5.96 -13.50 19.61
C ILE A 9 -6.53 -12.80 18.36
N LYS A 10 -6.96 -11.55 18.52
CA LYS A 10 -7.27 -10.69 17.36
C LYS A 10 -5.95 -10.28 16.70
N LEU A 11 -5.54 -11.07 15.72
CA LEU A 11 -4.51 -10.68 14.77
C LEU A 11 -5.07 -9.51 13.97
N ASN A 12 -4.57 -8.32 14.24
CA ASN A 12 -4.95 -7.03 13.65
C ASN A 12 -6.10 -6.32 14.40
N LYS A 13 -5.79 -5.12 14.91
CA LYS A 13 -6.83 -4.08 15.05
C LYS A 13 -7.40 -3.85 13.65
N PRO A 14 -8.71 -3.60 13.47
CA PRO A 14 -9.22 -3.00 12.25
C PRO A 14 -8.70 -1.55 12.20
N GLY A 15 -7.40 -1.37 12.00
CA GLY A 15 -6.93 -0.17 11.33
C GLY A 15 -7.62 -0.19 9.98
N GLU A 16 -8.14 0.95 9.53
CA GLU A 16 -8.62 1.10 8.17
C GLU A 16 -7.61 0.42 7.24
N LEU A 17 -7.96 -0.76 6.71
CA LEU A 17 -7.22 -1.30 5.58
C LEU A 17 -7.16 -0.11 4.62
N GLY A 18 -5.97 0.30 4.16
CA GLY A 18 -5.84 1.45 3.25
C GLY A 18 -6.73 1.33 2.00
N TYR A 19 -7.36 0.16 1.82
CA TYR A 19 -8.49 -0.13 0.98
C TYR A 19 -9.62 0.88 1.17
N LYS A 20 -10.00 1.51 0.06
CA LYS A 20 -11.15 2.40 0.00
C LYS A 20 -12.13 1.84 -1.02
N LYS A 21 -13.35 1.51 -0.57
CA LYS A 21 -14.38 0.76 -1.33
C LYS A 21 -14.68 1.35 -2.72
N GLU A 22 -14.63 2.67 -2.85
CA GLU A 22 -14.94 3.41 -4.08
C GLU A 22 -13.69 3.87 -4.86
N CYS A 23 -12.50 3.43 -4.45
CA CYS A 23 -11.24 3.74 -5.11
C CYS A 23 -10.76 2.60 -6.01
N LEU A 24 -9.87 2.93 -6.96
CA LEU A 24 -9.03 1.91 -7.57
C LEU A 24 -7.93 1.52 -6.59
N ASN A 25 -7.94 0.28 -6.12
CA ASN A 25 -6.99 -0.24 -5.15
C ASN A 25 -5.97 -1.15 -5.86
N VAL A 26 -4.68 -0.86 -5.73
CA VAL A 26 -3.60 -1.61 -6.39
C VAL A 26 -2.54 -1.97 -5.36
N VAL A 27 -2.09 -3.22 -5.38
CA VAL A 27 -0.98 -3.69 -4.54
C VAL A 27 0.30 -3.75 -5.37
N GLY A 28 1.32 -2.99 -4.95
CA GLY A 28 2.67 -3.10 -5.47
C GLY A 28 3.55 -3.93 -4.55
N LYS A 29 4.41 -4.80 -5.10
CA LYS A 29 5.45 -5.52 -4.35
C LYS A 29 6.82 -4.98 -4.77
N ILE A 30 7.62 -4.57 -3.79
CA ILE A 30 8.99 -4.15 -3.98
C ILE A 30 9.87 -5.41 -4.03
N ILE A 31 10.53 -5.61 -5.16
CA ILE A 31 11.54 -6.67 -5.33
C ILE A 31 12.90 -6.00 -5.24
N SER A 32 13.61 -6.30 -4.16
CA SER A 32 14.95 -5.78 -3.88
C SER A 32 15.63 -6.70 -2.88
N ASP A 33 16.92 -6.95 -3.11
CA ASP A 33 17.78 -7.71 -2.20
C ASP A 33 18.09 -6.91 -0.93
N LYS A 34 18.05 -5.58 -1.03
CA LYS A 34 18.19 -4.67 0.10
C LYS A 34 16.83 -4.30 0.68
N GLU A 35 16.80 -4.06 1.98
CA GLU A 35 15.67 -3.41 2.62
C GLU A 35 15.61 -1.94 2.19
N ILE A 36 14.43 -1.50 1.76
CA ILE A 36 14.18 -0.12 1.38
C ILE A 36 13.07 0.40 2.29
N SER A 37 13.29 1.56 2.90
CA SER A 37 12.28 2.14 3.79
C SER A 37 11.01 2.47 3.00
N PHE A 38 9.85 2.25 3.63
CA PHE A 38 8.55 2.62 3.06
C PHE A 38 8.51 4.09 2.62
N LYS A 39 9.09 4.99 3.41
CA LYS A 39 9.16 6.43 3.09
C LYS A 39 9.90 6.68 1.77
N THR A 40 11.04 6.00 1.56
CA THR A 40 11.82 6.10 0.33
C THR A 40 11.02 5.59 -0.87
N CYS A 41 10.46 4.38 -0.79
CA CYS A 41 9.65 3.81 -1.87
C CYS A 41 8.44 4.68 -2.21
N LYS A 42 7.71 5.15 -1.20
CA LYS A 42 6.55 6.04 -1.37
C LYS A 42 6.94 7.31 -2.11
N ASN A 43 7.98 8.00 -1.65
CA ASN A 43 8.38 9.27 -2.25
C ASN A 43 8.88 9.10 -3.69
N ALA A 44 9.64 8.03 -3.96
CA ALA A 44 10.12 7.72 -5.31
C ALA A 44 8.96 7.43 -6.27
N LEU A 45 8.03 6.54 -5.89
CA LEU A 45 6.88 6.18 -6.71
C LEU A 45 5.96 7.38 -6.97
N LEU A 46 5.65 8.17 -5.93
CA LEU A 46 4.85 9.39 -6.11
C LEU A 46 5.58 10.41 -7.00
N GLY A 47 6.91 10.53 -6.88
CA GLY A 47 7.72 11.38 -7.76
C GLY A 47 7.62 10.98 -9.23
N MET A 48 7.78 9.68 -9.54
CA MET A 48 7.66 9.14 -10.90
C MET A 48 6.26 9.39 -11.48
N TRP A 49 5.21 9.29 -10.66
CA TRP A 49 3.83 9.58 -11.08
C TRP A 49 3.45 11.07 -11.07
N ARG A 50 4.44 11.97 -10.97
CA ARG A 50 4.24 13.43 -10.92
C ARG A 50 3.32 13.88 -9.78
N ASN A 51 3.51 13.26 -8.62
CA ASN A 51 2.83 13.53 -7.36
C ASN A 51 1.30 13.69 -7.51
N PRO A 52 0.60 12.61 -7.90
CA PRO A 52 -0.83 12.69 -8.19
C PRO A 52 -1.64 13.01 -6.94
N GLN A 53 -2.64 13.88 -7.08
CA GLN A 53 -3.60 14.14 -6.00
C GLN A 53 -4.59 12.99 -5.84
N GLY A 54 -5.05 12.76 -4.61
CA GLY A 54 -6.08 11.76 -4.32
C GLY A 54 -5.58 10.32 -4.34
N VAL A 55 -4.30 10.08 -4.04
CA VAL A 55 -3.72 8.74 -3.86
C VAL A 55 -3.37 8.53 -2.40
N ALA A 56 -3.99 7.54 -1.76
CA ALA A 56 -3.57 7.07 -0.45
C ALA A 56 -2.55 5.94 -0.63
N VAL A 57 -1.49 5.95 0.19
CA VAL A 57 -0.43 4.94 0.16
C VAL A 57 -0.28 4.34 1.55
N THR A 58 -0.46 3.03 1.65
CA THR A 58 -0.43 2.29 2.91
C THR A 58 0.61 1.17 2.85
N ASP A 59 1.45 1.09 3.87
CA ASP A 59 2.31 -0.07 4.07
C ASP A 59 1.45 -1.25 4.52
N ILE A 60 1.52 -2.36 3.79
CA ILE A 60 0.79 -3.59 4.12
C ILE A 60 1.76 -4.73 4.46
N GLY A 61 3.02 -4.40 4.76
CA GLY A 61 4.06 -5.34 5.17
C GLY A 61 4.64 -6.17 4.03
N LEU A 62 5.63 -7.02 4.34
CA LEU A 62 6.24 -7.98 3.39
C LEU A 62 6.73 -7.34 2.07
N LYS A 63 7.30 -6.13 2.15
CA LYS A 63 7.72 -5.32 1.00
C LYS A 63 6.55 -5.00 0.03
N LYS A 64 5.32 -4.93 0.53
CA LYS A 64 4.12 -4.59 -0.26
C LYS A 64 3.53 -3.26 0.18
N MET A 65 3.02 -2.52 -0.79
CA MET A 65 2.35 -1.25 -0.59
C MET A 65 0.99 -1.27 -1.28
N LEU A 66 -0.02 -0.73 -0.62
CA LEU A 66 -1.35 -0.52 -1.18
C LEU A 66 -1.48 0.93 -1.64
N PHE A 67 -1.88 1.11 -2.89
CA PHE A 67 -2.21 2.39 -3.51
C PHE A 67 -3.71 2.44 -3.74
N SER A 68 -4.37 3.46 -3.20
CA SER A 68 -5.80 3.67 -3.36
C SER A 68 -6.04 5.00 -4.07
N PHE A 69 -6.40 4.94 -5.34
CA PHE A 69 -6.65 6.11 -6.19
C PHE A 69 -8.13 6.49 -6.13
N LYS A 70 -8.42 7.69 -5.63
CA LYS A 70 -9.79 8.26 -5.62
C LYS A 70 -10.31 8.45 -7.05
N ASP A 71 -9.46 8.94 -7.94
CA ASP A 71 -9.76 9.01 -9.37
C ASP A 71 -9.34 7.72 -10.07
N ARG A 72 -10.33 6.89 -10.40
CA ARG A 72 -10.13 5.63 -11.11
C ARG A 72 -9.45 5.81 -12.47
N ARG A 73 -9.80 6.86 -13.23
CA ARG A 73 -9.22 7.10 -14.57
C ARG A 73 -7.75 7.44 -14.45
N ARG A 74 -7.40 8.33 -13.54
CA ARG A 74 -6.00 8.71 -13.28
C ARG A 74 -5.18 7.53 -12.75
N GLY A 75 -5.74 6.74 -11.86
CA GLY A 75 -5.11 5.51 -11.37
C GLY A 75 -4.83 4.51 -12.49
N LEU A 76 -5.78 4.30 -13.41
CA LEU A 76 -5.59 3.42 -14.57
C LEU A 76 -4.52 3.95 -15.53
N GLN A 77 -4.47 5.26 -15.78
CA GLN A 77 -3.43 5.87 -16.61
C GLN A 77 -2.04 5.68 -16.02
N ILE A 78 -1.89 5.84 -14.70
CA ILE A 78 -0.63 5.58 -14.00
C ILE A 78 -0.23 4.11 -14.14
N MET A 79 -1.17 3.18 -13.99
CA MET A 79 -0.89 1.75 -14.13
C MET A 79 -0.51 1.33 -15.55
N GLN A 80 -1.07 1.99 -16.57
CA GLN A 80 -0.77 1.71 -17.98
C GLN A 80 0.60 2.23 -18.40
N ASN A 81 0.98 3.41 -17.92
CA ASN A 81 2.27 4.03 -18.26
C ASN A 81 3.41 3.56 -17.36
N GLY A 82 3.09 2.90 -16.24
CA GLY A 82 4.07 2.50 -15.24
C GLY A 82 4.57 3.68 -14.38
N PRO A 83 5.38 3.40 -13.35
CA PRO A 83 6.36 4.35 -12.88
C PRO A 83 7.40 4.68 -13.96
#